data_AF-A0A4V1VGB0-F1
#
_entry.id   AF-A0A4V1VGB0-F1
#
_cell.length_a   1.000
_cell.length_b   1.000
_cell.length_c   1.000
_cell.angle_alpha   90.00
_cell.angle_beta   90.00
_cell.angle_gamma   90.00
#
_symmetry.space_group_name_H-M   'P 1'
#
loop_
_entity.id
_entity.type
_entity.pdbx_description
1 polymer ?
#
loop_
_entity_poly.entity_id
_entity_poly.type
_entity_poly.pdbx_seq_one_letter_code
_entity_poly.pdbx_strand_id
1 'polypeptide(L)' 'LDLGTNRRTGGVRVLQGLERPSIGIAAGASKVPAIHAAIKSRIINGLVTDEPSARALLSRP' A
#
# COMPACT_ATOMS: atom_id res chain seq x y z
N LEU A 1 8.05 -7.07 -4.94
CA LEU A 1 8.50 -7.15 -6.35
C LEU A 1 9.90 -6.57 -6.42
N ASP A 2 10.84 -7.33 -6.99
CA ASP A 2 12.17 -6.84 -7.31
C ASP A 2 12.37 -6.98 -8.82
N LEU A 3 12.17 -5.87 -9.53
CA LEU A 3 12.18 -5.79 -10.99
C LEU A 3 13.33 -4.89 -11.47
N GLY A 4 13.52 -4.79 -12.79
CA GLY A 4 14.59 -3.96 -13.37
C GLY A 4 14.57 -2.49 -12.92
N THR A 5 13.39 -1.93 -12.61
CA THR A 5 13.27 -0.57 -12.06
C THR A 5 13.86 -0.46 -10.65
N ASN A 6 13.68 -1.46 -9.78
CA ASN A 6 14.20 -1.46 -8.41
C ASN A 6 15.74 -1.37 -8.35
N ARG A 7 16.45 -1.90 -9.36
CA ARG A 7 17.92 -1.81 -9.48
C ARG A 7 18.43 -0.39 -9.75
N ARG A 8 17.56 0.53 -10.19
CA ARG A 8 17.90 1.93 -10.51
C ARG A 8 17.44 2.91 -9.42
N THR A 9 16.89 2.40 -8.32
CA THR A 9 16.44 3.21 -7.18
C THR A 9 17.41 3.02 -6.01
N GLY A 10 18.09 4.11 -5.61
CA GLY A 10 19.04 4.12 -4.48
C GLY A 10 18.38 4.15 -3.09
N GLY A 11 17.05 4.20 -3.02
CA GLY A 11 16.29 4.26 -1.77
C GLY A 11 16.17 2.91 -1.03
N VAL A 12 15.54 2.97 0.14
CA VAL A 12 15.28 1.80 0.98
C VAL A 12 14.43 0.75 0.27
N ARG A 13 14.70 -0.52 0.56
CA ARG A 13 13.87 -1.62 0.07
C ARG A 13 12.59 -1.70 0.88
N VAL A 14 11.48 -1.81 0.16
CA VAL A 14 10.16 -2.01 0.75
C VAL A 14 10.00 -3.50 1.06
N LEU A 15 10.05 -3.82 2.35
CA LEU A 15 9.87 -5.17 2.87
C LEU A 15 8.41 -5.39 3.28
N GLN A 16 7.96 -6.64 3.21
CA GLN A 16 6.64 -7.04 3.72
C GLN A 16 6.74 -7.46 5.19
N GLY A 17 5.63 -7.38 5.92
CA GLY A 17 5.52 -7.94 7.26
C GLY A 17 6.41 -7.25 8.30
N LEU A 18 6.58 -5.94 8.18
CA LEU A 18 7.30 -5.16 9.18
C LEU A 18 6.56 -5.19 10.52
N GLU A 19 7.26 -5.57 11.60
CA GLU A 19 6.75 -5.56 12.97
C GLU A 19 6.48 -4.13 13.48
N ARG A 20 7.27 -3.16 13.00
CA ARG A 20 7.09 -1.74 13.30
C ARG A 20 5.93 -1.14 12.49
N PRO A 21 5.34 -0.01 12.94
CA PRO A 21 4.36 0.72 12.15
C PRO A 21 4.89 1.08 10.75
N SER A 22 4.10 0.72 9.73
CA SER A 22 4.30 1.04 8.31
C SER A 22 2.98 1.58 7.77
N ILE A 23 2.82 2.90 7.82
CA ILE A 23 1.53 3.56 7.58
C ILE A 23 1.51 4.17 6.17
N GLY A 24 0.55 3.74 5.35
CA GLY A 24 0.29 4.36 4.05
C GLY A 24 -0.61 5.59 4.19
N ILE A 25 -0.39 6.60 3.35
CA ILE A 25 -1.30 7.75 3.20
C ILE A 25 -1.67 7.83 1.72
N ALA A 26 -2.92 7.52 1.40
CA ALA A 26 -3.39 7.50 0.02
C ALA A 26 -4.91 7.58 -0.04
N ALA A 27 -5.43 8.20 -1.10
CA ALA A 27 -6.86 8.40 -1.32
C ALA A 27 -7.16 8.53 -2.82
N GLY A 28 -8.44 8.43 -3.17
CA GLY A 28 -8.96 8.59 -4.53
C GLY A 28 -9.27 7.26 -5.22
N ALA A 29 -10.37 7.25 -5.99
CA ALA A 29 -10.92 6.06 -6.64
C ALA A 29 -9.91 5.29 -7.51
N SER A 30 -9.06 6.01 -8.26
CA SER A 30 -8.03 5.40 -9.12
C SER A 30 -6.96 4.63 -8.35
N LYS A 31 -6.79 4.90 -7.05
CA LYS A 31 -5.77 4.26 -6.21
C LYS A 31 -6.31 3.08 -5.40
N VAL A 32 -7.63 2.89 -5.32
CA VAL A 32 -8.26 1.82 -4.54
C VAL A 32 -7.65 0.43 -4.84
N PRO A 33 -7.44 0.00 -6.11
CA PRO A 33 -6.83 -1.29 -6.38
C PRO A 33 -5.40 -1.42 -5.84
N ALA A 34 -4.60 -0.36 -5.95
CA ALA A 34 -3.21 -0.35 -5.49
C ALA A 34 -3.12 -0.34 -3.96
N ILE A 35 -3.97 0.45 -3.29
CA ILE A 35 -4.05 0.50 -1.83
C ILE A 35 -4.46 -0.88 -1.29
N HIS A 36 -5.48 -1.49 -1.88
CA HIS A 36 -5.93 -2.83 -1.50
C HIS A 36 -4.80 -3.87 -1.61
N ALA A 37 -4.05 -3.86 -2.72
CA ALA A 37 -2.92 -4.75 -2.91
C ALA A 37 -1.78 -4.51 -1.89
N ALA A 38 -1.50 -3.25 -1.54
CA ALA A 38 -0.48 -2.90 -0.55
C ALA A 38 -0.81 -3.45 0.85
N ILE A 39 -2.09 -3.41 1.24
CA ILE A 39 -2.58 -3.97 2.50
C ILE A 39 -2.52 -5.51 2.45
N LYS A 40 -3.09 -6.15 1.43
CA LYS A 40 -3.12 -7.63 1.31
C LYS A 40 -1.71 -8.23 1.26
N SER A 41 -0.76 -7.55 0.62
CA SER A 41 0.65 -7.97 0.57
C SER A 41 1.46 -7.58 1.81
N ARG A 42 0.85 -6.92 2.80
CA ARG A 42 1.47 -6.47 4.06
C ARG A 42 2.72 -5.61 3.87
N ILE A 43 2.72 -4.79 2.82
CA ILE A 43 3.74 -3.74 2.64
C ILE A 43 3.49 -2.56 3.60
N ILE A 44 2.21 -2.30 3.88
CA ILE A 44 1.75 -1.41 4.94
C ILE A 44 0.87 -2.19 5.92
N ASN A 45 0.85 -1.77 7.18
CA ASN A 45 0.04 -2.34 8.25
C ASN A 45 -0.94 -1.34 8.89
N GLY A 46 -0.96 -0.10 8.37
CA GLY A 46 -2.04 0.87 8.64
C GLY A 46 -2.22 1.81 7.45
N LEU A 47 -3.38 2.47 7.38
CA LEU A 47 -3.76 3.37 6.30
C LEU A 47 -4.49 4.60 6.83
N VAL A 48 -4.08 5.78 6.35
CA VAL A 48 -4.87 7.01 6.41
C VAL A 48 -5.43 7.30 5.01
N THR A 49 -6.75 7.47 4.89
CA THR A 49 -7.45 7.63 3.61
C THR A 49 -8.73 8.46 3.76
N ASP A 50 -9.39 8.79 2.64
CA ASP A 50 -10.69 9.46 2.64
C ASP A 50 -11.85 8.47 2.76
N GLU A 51 -13.04 8.97 3.09
CA GLU A 51 -14.22 8.13 3.28
C GLU A 51 -14.61 7.32 2.03
N PRO A 52 -14.69 7.90 0.81
CA PRO A 52 -15.04 7.13 -0.38
C PRO A 52 -14.05 5.98 -0.66
N SER A 53 -12.75 6.21 -0.48
CA SER A 53 -11.74 5.17 -0.66
C SER A 53 -11.85 4.10 0.43
N ALA A 54 -12.08 4.49 1.69
CA ALA A 54 -12.29 3.54 2.78
C ALA A 54 -13.48 2.61 2.50
N ARG A 55 -14.63 3.18 2.10
CA ARG A 55 -15.82 2.40 1.73
C ARG A 55 -15.53 1.44 0.58
N ALA A 56 -14.87 1.94 -0.48
CA ALA A 56 -14.50 1.12 -1.62
C ALA A 56 -13.47 0.03 -1.28
N LEU A 57 -12.61 0.23 -0.28
CA LEU A 57 -11.66 -0.80 0.20
C LEU A 57 -12.36 -1.86 1.02
N LEU A 58 -13.29 -1.46 1.91
CA LEU A 58 -14.05 -2.38 2.75
C LEU A 58 -15.02 -3.27 1.96
N SER A 59 -15.46 -2.83 0.78
CA SER A 59 -16.33 -3.61 -0.10
C SER A 59 -15.58 -4.56 -1.05
N ARG A 60 -14.26 -4.70 -0.94
CA ARG A 60 -13.44 -5.53 -1.83
C ARG A 60 -13.07 -6.89 -1.18
N PRO A 61 -12.96 -7.96 -1.99
CA PRO A 61 -12.64 -9.31 -1.50
C PRO A 61 -11.16 -9.46 -1.07
#